data_AF-A0A529XW77-F1
#
_entry.id   AF-A0A529XW77-F1
#
_cell.length_a   1.000
_cell.length_b   1.000
_cell.length_c   1.000
_cell.angle_alpha   90.00
_cell.angle_beta   90.00
_cell.angle_gamma   90.00
#
_symmetry.space_group_name_H-M   'P 1'
#
loop_
_entity.id
_entity.type
_entity.pdbx_description
1 polymer ?
#
loop_
_entity_poly.entity_id
_entity_poly.type
_entity_poly.pdbx_seq_one_letter_code
_entity_poly.pdbx_strand_id
1 'polypeptide(L)'
;LVLASGAALYFGMQAFVEPGPSANGDTFMIKPNTGVQEIADQLERRSLISDARIFRLGVRATGNESALKAGEYAIKPRASMRDIMELFKSGKSVMYSLTIPEGLTVEQALQRVADQEALTGDMPATLPPEGSIATDTLRFTRGATRQQMIDKLVADQKKLVEDVWSHRAPDLPIANMDDFVTLASIVEKETGRSDERSRVAAVFLNRLAKGMRLQSDPTIIYGLFGGKGKPADRPIYQSDLDKQTPYNTYLVKG
;
A
#
# COMPACT_ATOMS: atom_id res chain seq x y z
N LEU A 1 51.94 -13.52 24.83
CA LEU A 1 51.00 -13.64 23.69
C LEU A 1 49.59 -14.01 24.15
N VAL A 2 49.37 -15.12 24.88
CA VAL A 2 48.04 -15.55 25.35
C VAL A 2 47.26 -14.49 26.14
N LEU A 3 47.90 -13.76 27.06
CA LEU A 3 47.26 -12.69 27.84
C LEU A 3 46.81 -11.49 26.98
N ALA A 4 47.58 -11.14 25.95
CA ALA A 4 47.24 -10.05 25.04
C ALA A 4 46.05 -10.43 24.13
N SER A 5 45.99 -11.68 23.69
CA SER A 5 44.87 -12.23 22.92
C SER A 5 43.57 -12.25 23.74
N GLY A 6 43.65 -12.63 25.02
CA GLY A 6 42.50 -12.64 25.93
C GLY A 6 41.95 -11.24 26.22
N ALA A 7 42.83 -10.26 26.43
CA ALA A 7 42.43 -8.86 26.62
C ALA A 7 41.73 -8.29 25.37
N ALA A 8 42.28 -8.54 24.17
CA ALA A 8 41.68 -8.08 22.93
C ALA A 8 40.28 -8.67 22.68
N LEU A 9 40.09 -9.96 22.98
CA LEU A 9 38.78 -10.61 22.91
C LEU A 9 37.79 -10.01 23.92
N TYR A 10 38.22 -9.79 25.16
CA TYR A 10 37.39 -9.18 26.20
C TYR A 10 36.92 -7.78 25.82
N PHE A 11 37.84 -6.90 25.42
CA PHE A 11 37.48 -5.53 25.00
C PHE A 11 36.63 -5.50 23.74
N GLY A 12 36.87 -6.41 22.79
CA GLY A 12 36.03 -6.56 21.59
C GLY A 12 34.59 -6.99 21.93
N MET A 13 34.44 -7.99 22.82
CA MET A 13 33.12 -8.42 23.29
C MET A 13 32.41 -7.33 24.08
N GLN A 14 33.13 -6.60 24.93
CA GLN A 14 32.60 -5.49 25.70
C GLN A 14 32.11 -4.37 24.78
N ALA A 15 32.94 -3.92 23.83
CA ALA A 15 32.55 -2.90 22.85
C ALA A 15 31.33 -3.32 21.99
N PHE A 16 31.15 -4.62 21.74
CA PHE A 16 30.01 -5.12 20.98
C PHE A 16 28.66 -4.98 21.72
N VAL A 17 28.67 -5.02 23.06
CA VAL A 17 27.45 -4.93 23.88
C VAL A 17 27.28 -3.58 24.56
N GLU A 18 28.31 -2.74 24.60
CA GLU A 18 28.23 -1.41 25.17
C GLU A 18 27.34 -0.46 24.37
N PRO A 19 26.75 0.56 25.02
CA PRO A 19 25.88 1.50 24.34
C PRO A 19 26.60 2.25 23.20
N GLY A 20 26.02 2.21 22.00
CA GLY A 20 26.64 2.74 20.79
C GLY A 20 26.76 4.27 20.76
N PRO A 21 27.58 4.82 19.86
CA PRO A 21 27.96 6.24 19.88
C PRO A 21 26.83 7.22 19.48
N SER A 22 25.80 6.75 18.75
CA SER A 22 24.72 7.62 18.31
C SER A 22 23.83 8.07 19.47
N ALA A 23 23.80 9.38 19.75
CA ALA A 23 22.98 9.95 20.82
C ALA A 23 21.48 10.00 20.48
N ASN A 24 21.14 10.15 19.19
CA ASN A 24 19.77 10.40 18.74
C ASN A 24 19.13 9.20 18.02
N GLY A 25 19.91 8.16 17.69
CA GLY A 25 19.45 7.13 16.76
C GLY A 25 19.35 7.66 15.32
N ASP A 26 18.97 6.79 14.39
CA ASP A 26 18.81 7.14 12.97
C ASP A 26 18.06 6.02 12.22
N THR A 27 17.56 6.30 11.02
CA THR A 27 17.07 5.27 10.09
C THR A 27 18.20 4.76 9.20
N PHE A 28 18.33 3.43 9.10
CA PHE A 28 19.36 2.78 8.32
C PHE A 28 18.75 1.82 7.29
N MET A 29 19.09 2.02 6.02
CA MET A 29 18.59 1.20 4.92
C MET A 29 19.62 0.14 4.53
N ILE A 30 19.24 -1.13 4.61
CA ILE A 30 19.99 -2.26 4.06
C ILE A 30 19.34 -2.63 2.73
N LYS A 31 20.07 -2.44 1.63
CA LYS A 31 19.60 -2.86 0.30
C LYS A 31 19.68 -4.38 0.16
N PRO A 32 18.87 -5.00 -0.72
CA PRO A 32 19.03 -6.40 -1.07
C PRO A 32 20.46 -6.69 -1.54
N ASN A 33 20.99 -7.85 -1.14
CA ASN A 33 22.34 -8.33 -1.47
C ASN A 33 23.51 -7.48 -0.93
N THR A 34 23.27 -6.55 0.01
CA THR A 34 24.35 -5.85 0.71
C THR A 34 25.06 -6.80 1.69
N GLY A 35 26.38 -6.93 1.56
CA GLY A 35 27.19 -7.78 2.44
C GLY A 35 27.46 -7.15 3.81
N VAL A 36 27.72 -7.97 4.82
CA VAL A 36 27.98 -7.53 6.22
C VAL A 36 29.11 -6.50 6.30
N GLN A 37 30.12 -6.60 5.44
CA GLN A 37 31.20 -5.62 5.41
C GLN A 37 30.71 -4.23 5.02
N GLU A 38 29.95 -4.12 3.93
CA GLU A 38 29.43 -2.84 3.48
C GLU A 38 28.45 -2.25 4.51
N ILE A 39 27.61 -3.09 5.14
CA ILE A 39 26.72 -2.68 6.24
C ILE A 39 27.54 -2.07 7.38
N ALA A 40 28.56 -2.78 7.86
CA ALA A 40 29.40 -2.32 8.97
C ALA A 40 30.10 -1.00 8.65
N ASP A 41 30.69 -0.89 7.46
CA ASP A 41 31.40 0.32 7.05
C ASP A 41 30.43 1.52 6.92
N GLN A 42 29.19 1.29 6.43
CA GLN A 42 28.16 2.33 6.36
C GLN A 42 27.67 2.77 7.75
N LEU A 43 27.49 1.83 8.68
CA LEU A 43 27.10 2.14 10.06
C LEU A 43 28.16 2.98 10.77
N GLU A 44 29.43 2.62 10.63
CA GLU A 44 30.55 3.35 11.25
C GLU A 44 30.69 4.75 10.65
N ARG A 45 30.60 4.89 9.32
CA ARG A 45 30.63 6.20 8.64
C ARG A 45 29.52 7.14 9.11
N ARG A 46 28.35 6.61 9.49
CA ARG A 46 27.21 7.36 10.03
C ARG A 46 27.26 7.49 11.56
N SER A 47 28.34 7.04 12.20
CA SER A 47 28.51 7.05 13.66
C SER A 47 27.38 6.33 14.41
N LEU A 48 26.82 5.28 13.81
CA LEU A 48 25.81 4.42 14.42
C LEU A 48 26.45 3.29 15.24
N ILE A 49 27.67 2.90 14.88
CA ILE A 49 28.52 1.98 15.63
C ILE A 49 29.91 2.59 15.83
N SER A 50 30.67 2.08 16.79
CA SER A 50 32.00 2.58 17.12
C SER A 50 33.11 2.00 16.26
N ASP A 51 32.99 0.74 15.82
CA ASP A 51 34.02 0.07 15.01
C ASP A 51 33.42 -1.00 14.09
N ALA A 52 33.65 -0.86 12.78
CA ALA A 52 33.13 -1.80 11.78
C ALA A 52 33.72 -3.22 11.90
N ARG A 53 34.97 -3.36 12.34
CA ARG A 53 35.63 -4.67 12.51
C ARG A 53 35.02 -5.42 13.68
N ILE A 54 34.75 -4.74 14.80
CA ILE A 54 34.10 -5.33 15.97
C ILE A 54 32.69 -5.81 15.61
N PHE A 55 31.92 -5.00 14.88
CA PHE A 55 30.60 -5.42 14.41
C PHE A 55 30.67 -6.69 13.54
N ARG A 56 31.57 -6.72 12.54
CA ARG A 56 31.75 -7.90 11.66
C ARG A 56 32.16 -9.15 12.45
N LEU A 57 33.09 -9.02 13.38
CA LEU A 57 33.53 -10.12 14.24
C LEU A 57 32.39 -10.63 15.13
N GLY A 58 31.58 -9.73 15.70
CA GLY A 58 30.41 -10.09 16.49
C GLY A 58 29.33 -10.81 15.68
N VAL A 59 29.02 -10.33 14.47
CA VAL A 59 28.09 -11.00 13.55
C VAL A 59 28.59 -12.39 13.17
N ARG A 60 29.89 -12.54 12.88
CA ARG A 60 30.51 -13.84 12.57
C ARG A 60 30.51 -14.80 13.75
N ALA A 61 30.93 -14.33 14.92
CA ALA A 61 31.01 -15.15 16.13
C ALA A 61 29.65 -15.69 16.57
N THR A 62 28.56 -14.98 16.23
CA THR A 62 27.19 -15.39 16.52
C THR A 62 26.53 -16.19 15.38
N GLY A 63 27.25 -16.46 14.28
CA GLY A 63 26.75 -17.23 13.14
C GLY A 63 25.70 -16.52 12.30
N ASN A 64 25.63 -15.17 12.36
CA ASN A 64 24.54 -14.38 11.76
C ASN A 64 24.93 -13.66 10.45
N GLU A 65 26.04 -14.04 9.79
CA GLU A 65 26.52 -13.33 8.59
C GLU A 65 25.49 -13.30 7.44
N SER A 66 24.71 -14.36 7.26
CA SER A 66 23.62 -14.44 6.27
C SER A 66 22.25 -14.09 6.84
N ALA A 67 22.15 -13.77 8.13
CA ALA A 67 20.88 -13.57 8.83
C ALA A 67 20.41 -12.11 8.84
N LEU A 68 21.28 -11.15 8.46
CA LEU A 68 20.91 -9.73 8.40
C LEU A 68 19.98 -9.49 7.21
N LYS A 69 18.75 -9.09 7.48
CA LYS A 69 17.72 -8.93 6.45
C LYS A 69 17.76 -7.54 5.83
N ALA A 70 17.48 -7.45 4.53
CA ALA A 70 17.26 -6.18 3.86
C ALA A 70 16.04 -5.45 4.43
N GLY A 71 16.05 -4.13 4.40
CA GLY A 71 14.98 -3.28 4.91
C GLY A 71 15.48 -1.95 5.48
N GLU A 72 14.53 -1.08 5.79
CA GLU A 72 14.79 0.18 6.50
C GLU A 72 14.56 -0.04 8.00
N TYR A 73 15.51 0.33 8.85
CA TYR A 73 15.48 0.05 10.28
C TYR A 73 15.62 1.33 11.10
N ALA A 74 14.77 1.51 12.09
CA ALA A 74 14.91 2.58 13.07
C ALA A 74 15.85 2.14 14.21
N ILE A 75 17.08 2.62 14.18
CA ILE A 75 18.08 2.37 15.22
C ILE A 75 17.84 3.36 16.36
N LYS A 76 17.65 2.83 17.57
CA LYS A 76 17.40 3.64 18.77
C LYS A 76 18.65 4.42 19.21
N PRO A 77 18.46 5.56 19.91
CA PRO A 77 19.52 6.20 20.69
C PRO A 77 20.35 5.18 21.48
N ARG A 78 21.68 5.31 21.40
CA ARG A 78 22.66 4.52 22.16
C ARG A 78 22.55 3.00 21.98
N ALA A 79 21.88 2.53 20.92
CA ALA A 79 21.79 1.10 20.62
C ALA A 79 23.20 0.48 20.46
N SER A 80 23.45 -0.65 21.12
CA SER A 80 24.72 -1.36 21.00
C SER A 80 24.86 -2.01 19.61
N MET A 81 26.08 -2.41 19.24
CA MET A 81 26.32 -3.19 18.03
C MET A 81 25.52 -4.50 18.03
N ARG A 82 25.37 -5.14 19.20
CA ARG A 82 24.51 -6.30 19.40
C ARG A 82 23.04 -5.99 19.14
N ASP A 83 22.52 -4.88 19.67
CA ASP A 83 21.11 -4.48 19.47
C ASP A 83 20.81 -4.21 17.99
N ILE A 84 21.74 -3.52 17.30
CA ILE A 84 21.63 -3.24 15.87
C ILE A 84 21.65 -4.55 15.06
N MET A 85 22.55 -5.48 15.38
CA MET A 85 22.59 -6.81 14.76
C MET A 85 21.27 -7.56 14.95
N GLU A 86 20.76 -7.64 16.19
CA GLU A 86 19.50 -8.35 16.48
C GLU A 86 18.29 -7.67 15.81
N LEU A 87 18.29 -6.33 15.70
CA LEU A 87 17.29 -5.58 14.94
C LEU A 87 17.29 -6.00 13.47
N PHE A 88 18.44 -6.00 12.82
CA PHE A 88 18.58 -6.38 11.41
C PHE A 88 18.24 -7.85 11.16
N LYS A 89 18.64 -8.74 12.08
CA LYS A 89 18.31 -10.16 12.04
C LYS A 89 16.82 -10.42 12.21
N SER A 90 16.16 -9.67 13.10
CA SER A 90 14.72 -9.81 13.33
C SER A 90 13.91 -9.48 12.08
N GLY A 91 14.39 -8.56 11.24
CA GLY A 91 13.65 -8.05 10.08
C GLY A 91 12.53 -7.08 10.46
N LYS A 92 12.52 -6.57 11.70
CA LYS A 92 11.58 -5.54 12.18
C LYS A 92 11.91 -4.20 11.54
N SER A 93 11.67 -4.13 10.24
CA SER A 93 11.85 -2.94 9.42
C SER A 93 10.67 -1.97 9.60
N VAL A 94 10.91 -0.72 9.21
CA VAL A 94 9.91 0.33 9.14
C VAL A 94 8.90 -0.03 8.05
N MET A 95 7.63 -0.10 8.47
CA MET A 95 6.51 -0.37 7.59
C MET A 95 5.77 0.93 7.26
N TYR A 96 5.54 1.15 5.98
CA TYR A 96 4.72 2.23 5.44
C TYR A 96 3.30 1.72 5.17
N SER A 97 2.34 2.64 5.07
CA SER A 97 0.97 2.34 4.68
C SER A 97 0.56 3.09 3.43
N LEU A 98 -0.11 2.37 2.53
CA LEU A 98 -0.82 2.92 1.38
C LEU A 98 -2.30 2.59 1.57
N THR A 99 -3.13 3.60 1.76
CA THR A 99 -4.58 3.44 1.94
C THR A 99 -5.31 3.93 0.69
N ILE A 100 -6.17 3.06 0.16
CA ILE A 100 -7.08 3.35 -0.94
C ILE A 100 -8.52 3.34 -0.37
N PRO A 101 -9.08 4.53 -0.07
CA PRO A 101 -10.48 4.64 0.39
C PRO A 101 -11.52 4.10 -0.61
N GLU A 102 -12.71 3.78 -0.08
CA GLU A 102 -13.91 3.51 -0.87
C GLU A 102 -14.32 4.70 -1.74
N GLY A 103 -14.99 4.41 -2.86
CA GLY A 103 -15.55 5.41 -3.76
C GLY A 103 -14.52 6.17 -4.60
N LEU A 104 -13.26 5.76 -4.67
CA LEU A 104 -12.32 6.35 -5.63
C LEU A 104 -12.46 5.75 -7.02
N THR A 105 -12.16 6.56 -8.02
CA THR A 105 -11.87 6.05 -9.37
C THR A 105 -10.48 5.42 -9.42
N VAL A 106 -10.20 4.63 -10.45
CA VAL A 106 -8.85 4.08 -10.67
C VAL A 106 -7.82 5.19 -10.80
N GLU A 107 -8.12 6.27 -11.52
CA GLU A 107 -7.19 7.40 -11.68
C GLU A 107 -6.83 8.04 -10.33
N GLN A 108 -7.82 8.24 -9.45
CA GLN A 108 -7.59 8.80 -8.11
C GLN A 108 -6.84 7.84 -7.19
N ALA A 109 -7.12 6.53 -7.28
CA ALA A 109 -6.41 5.51 -6.53
C ALA A 109 -4.93 5.45 -6.97
N LEU A 110 -4.67 5.46 -8.28
CA LEU A 110 -3.32 5.47 -8.82
C LEU A 110 -2.55 6.74 -8.50
N GLN A 111 -3.22 7.90 -8.42
CA GLN A 111 -2.57 9.11 -7.94
C GLN A 111 -2.06 8.94 -6.51
N ARG A 112 -2.82 8.30 -5.61
CA ARG A 112 -2.34 7.98 -4.25
C ARG A 112 -1.14 7.03 -4.24
N VAL A 113 -1.08 6.09 -5.18
CA VAL A 113 0.10 5.22 -5.36
C VAL A 113 1.30 6.03 -5.86
N ALA A 114 1.07 6.95 -6.80
CA ALA A 114 2.12 7.81 -7.35
C ALA A 114 2.74 8.71 -6.27
N ASP A 115 1.89 9.32 -5.44
CA ASP A 115 2.27 10.26 -4.37
C ASP A 115 3.02 9.60 -3.20
N GLN A 116 3.07 8.26 -3.14
CA GLN A 116 3.77 7.54 -2.09
C GLN A 116 5.28 7.46 -2.35
N GLU A 117 6.05 8.33 -1.68
CA GLU A 117 7.52 8.45 -1.84
C GLU A 117 8.31 7.20 -1.42
N ALA A 118 7.78 6.37 -0.53
CA ALA A 118 8.45 5.14 -0.10
C ALA A 118 8.40 4.03 -1.16
N LEU A 119 7.54 4.17 -2.18
CA LEU A 119 7.45 3.26 -3.32
C LEU A 119 8.44 3.65 -4.42
N THR A 120 8.90 2.64 -5.15
CA THR A 120 9.84 2.81 -6.27
C THR A 120 9.27 2.26 -7.57
N GLY A 121 10.00 2.48 -8.67
CA GLY A 121 9.58 2.07 -10.00
C GLY A 121 8.50 2.98 -10.59
N ASP A 122 8.27 2.76 -11.88
CA ASP A 122 7.32 3.53 -12.68
C ASP A 122 5.87 3.10 -12.43
N MET A 123 4.93 3.97 -12.80
CA MET A 123 3.52 3.62 -12.87
C MET A 123 3.25 2.70 -14.06
N PRO A 124 2.22 1.83 -13.99
CA PRO A 124 1.85 1.00 -15.14
C PRO A 124 1.50 1.88 -16.34
N ALA A 125 1.92 1.44 -17.54
CA ALA A 125 1.63 2.17 -18.78
C ALA A 125 0.13 2.16 -19.14
N THR A 126 -0.60 1.15 -18.67
CA THR A 126 -2.04 0.98 -18.89
C THR A 126 -2.80 1.09 -17.59
N LEU A 127 -3.84 1.91 -17.58
CA LEU A 127 -4.76 2.01 -16.45
C LEU A 127 -5.58 0.72 -16.32
N PRO A 128 -5.70 0.15 -15.10
CA PRO A 128 -6.69 -0.90 -14.84
C PRO A 128 -8.12 -0.43 -15.16
N PRO A 129 -9.05 -1.35 -15.48
CA PRO A 129 -10.46 -1.01 -15.66
C PRO A 129 -11.06 -0.40 -14.38
N GLU A 130 -12.06 0.47 -14.51
CA GLU A 130 -12.75 1.01 -13.34
C GLU A 130 -13.35 -0.10 -12.46
N GLY A 131 -13.34 0.12 -11.14
CA GLY A 131 -13.80 -0.87 -10.16
C GLY A 131 -12.89 -2.09 -9.99
N SER A 132 -11.72 -2.13 -10.64
CA SER A 132 -10.75 -3.25 -10.54
C SER A 132 -9.68 -3.09 -9.46
N ILE A 133 -9.67 -1.98 -8.71
CA ILE A 133 -8.71 -1.74 -7.61
C ILE A 133 -9.42 -1.88 -6.26
N ALA A 134 -8.85 -2.68 -5.36
CA ALA A 134 -9.42 -2.91 -4.04
C ALA A 134 -9.31 -1.67 -3.14
N THR A 135 -10.30 -1.55 -2.26
CA THR A 135 -10.31 -0.58 -1.17
C THR A 135 -9.64 -1.21 0.04
N ASP A 136 -8.35 -0.93 0.24
CA ASP A 136 -7.57 -1.54 1.32
C ASP A 136 -6.46 -0.62 1.83
N THR A 137 -5.89 -0.95 2.99
CA THR A 137 -4.65 -0.39 3.52
C THR A 137 -3.52 -1.40 3.42
N LEU A 138 -2.68 -1.25 2.40
CA LEU A 138 -1.49 -2.08 2.21
C LEU A 138 -0.35 -1.62 3.12
N ARG A 139 0.31 -2.60 3.76
CA ARG A 139 1.55 -2.40 4.50
C ARG A 139 2.72 -2.87 3.66
N PHE A 140 3.76 -2.03 3.53
CA PHE A 140 4.92 -2.34 2.71
C PHE A 140 6.19 -1.73 3.30
N THR A 141 7.36 -2.22 2.87
CA THR A 141 8.67 -1.66 3.23
C THR A 141 9.15 -0.70 2.14
N ARG A 142 9.96 0.31 2.51
CA ARG A 142 10.60 1.20 1.52
C ARG A 142 11.30 0.40 0.43
N GLY A 143 11.10 0.81 -0.82
CA GLY A 143 11.64 0.11 -1.97
C GLY A 143 10.67 -0.88 -2.64
N ALA A 144 9.52 -1.19 -2.03
CA ALA A 144 8.46 -1.92 -2.73
C ALA A 144 8.05 -1.15 -4.00
N THR A 145 7.69 -1.87 -5.06
CA THR A 145 7.40 -1.21 -6.34
C THR A 145 5.95 -0.77 -6.44
N ARG A 146 5.70 0.31 -7.16
CA ARG A 146 4.33 0.77 -7.47
C ARG A 146 3.53 -0.32 -8.17
N GLN A 147 4.16 -1.02 -9.12
CA GLN A 147 3.56 -2.16 -9.82
C GLN A 147 3.12 -3.27 -8.84
N GLN A 148 3.97 -3.65 -7.89
CA GLN A 148 3.62 -4.68 -6.89
C GLN A 148 2.40 -4.30 -6.05
N MET A 149 2.27 -3.02 -5.68
CA MET A 149 1.11 -2.55 -4.91
C MET A 149 -0.17 -2.59 -5.76
N ILE A 150 -0.08 -2.17 -7.02
CA ILE A 150 -1.22 -2.16 -7.95
C ILE A 150 -1.67 -3.60 -8.26
N ASP A 151 -0.73 -4.49 -8.59
CA ASP A 151 -1.03 -5.89 -8.86
C ASP A 151 -1.71 -6.56 -7.66
N LYS A 152 -1.23 -6.25 -6.45
CA LYS A 152 -1.86 -6.73 -5.22
C LYS A 152 -3.28 -6.23 -5.07
N LEU A 153 -3.52 -4.92 -5.23
CA LEU A 153 -4.87 -4.35 -5.12
C LEU A 153 -5.83 -4.91 -6.17
N VAL A 154 -5.35 -5.15 -7.40
CA VAL A 154 -6.14 -5.75 -8.47
C VAL A 154 -6.47 -7.21 -8.17
N ALA A 155 -5.49 -7.98 -7.68
CA ALA A 155 -5.70 -9.36 -7.29
C ALA A 155 -6.68 -9.48 -6.11
N ASP A 156 -6.54 -8.62 -5.10
CA ASP A 156 -7.42 -8.59 -3.94
C ASP A 156 -8.85 -8.22 -4.34
N GLN A 157 -9.03 -7.24 -5.24
CA GLN A 157 -10.36 -6.86 -5.75
C GLN A 157 -11.01 -8.00 -6.50
N LYS A 158 -10.27 -8.63 -7.42
CA LYS A 158 -10.77 -9.76 -8.19
C LYS A 158 -11.26 -10.88 -7.26
N LYS A 159 -10.44 -11.24 -6.27
CA LYS A 159 -10.79 -12.26 -5.28
C LYS A 159 -12.03 -11.88 -4.48
N LEU A 160 -12.13 -10.63 -4.04
CA LEU A 160 -13.29 -10.13 -3.30
C LEU A 160 -14.57 -10.22 -4.13
N VAL A 161 -14.53 -9.75 -5.39
CA VAL A 161 -15.69 -9.77 -6.28
C VAL A 161 -16.10 -11.21 -6.59
N GLU A 162 -15.15 -12.10 -6.86
CA GLU A 162 -15.43 -13.53 -7.10
C GLU A 162 -16.12 -14.19 -5.89
N ASP A 163 -15.60 -13.94 -4.68
CA ASP A 163 -16.18 -14.48 -3.45
C ASP A 163 -17.59 -13.96 -3.21
N VAL A 164 -17.81 -12.64 -3.28
CA VAL A 164 -19.13 -12.03 -3.10
C VAL A 164 -20.11 -12.49 -4.17
N TRP A 165 -19.68 -12.56 -5.43
CA TRP A 165 -20.50 -13.02 -6.54
C TRP A 165 -20.95 -14.47 -6.34
N SER A 166 -20.10 -15.35 -5.80
CA SER A 166 -20.45 -16.75 -5.54
C SER A 166 -21.54 -16.92 -4.46
N HIS A 167 -21.64 -15.96 -3.53
CA HIS A 167 -22.61 -15.95 -2.43
C HIS A 167 -23.82 -15.04 -2.67
N ARG A 168 -24.00 -14.52 -3.89
CA ARG A 168 -25.09 -13.59 -4.21
C ARG A 168 -26.48 -14.26 -4.10
N ALA A 169 -27.51 -13.44 -3.91
CA ALA A 169 -28.89 -13.92 -3.95
C ALA A 169 -29.22 -14.52 -5.34
N PRO A 170 -30.01 -15.61 -5.39
CA PRO A 170 -30.55 -16.10 -6.66
C PRO A 170 -31.46 -15.03 -7.29
N ASP A 171 -31.51 -15.00 -8.62
CA ASP A 171 -32.43 -14.17 -9.42
C ASP A 171 -32.23 -12.64 -9.35
N LEU A 172 -30.99 -12.17 -9.18
CA LEU A 172 -30.68 -10.74 -9.32
C LEU A 172 -30.75 -10.30 -10.81
N PRO A 173 -31.31 -9.11 -11.11
CA PRO A 173 -31.38 -8.54 -12.47
C PRO A 173 -30.03 -7.96 -12.95
N ILE A 174 -28.94 -8.71 -12.74
CA ILE A 174 -27.56 -8.38 -13.15
C ILE A 174 -26.97 -9.59 -13.85
N ALA A 175 -26.39 -9.41 -15.05
CA ALA A 175 -26.06 -10.53 -15.91
C ALA A 175 -24.70 -11.16 -15.55
N ASN A 176 -23.75 -10.35 -15.08
CA ASN A 176 -22.36 -10.76 -14.87
C ASN A 176 -21.70 -9.95 -13.73
N MET A 177 -20.45 -10.29 -13.43
CA MET A 177 -19.66 -9.64 -12.38
C MET A 177 -19.33 -8.17 -12.67
N ASP A 178 -19.19 -7.79 -13.95
CA ASP A 178 -18.90 -6.40 -14.33
C ASP A 178 -20.12 -5.52 -14.05
N ASP A 179 -21.34 -6.01 -14.33
CA ASP A 179 -22.60 -5.33 -13.97
C ASP A 179 -22.73 -5.17 -12.45
N PHE A 180 -22.32 -6.20 -11.69
CA PHE A 180 -22.32 -6.17 -10.23
C PHE A 180 -21.39 -5.09 -9.69
N VAL A 181 -20.13 -5.05 -10.16
CA VAL A 181 -19.16 -4.03 -9.76
C VAL A 181 -19.64 -2.63 -10.16
N THR A 182 -20.23 -2.50 -11.35
CA THR A 182 -20.82 -1.24 -11.82
C THR A 182 -21.92 -0.77 -10.88
N LEU A 183 -22.90 -1.63 -10.57
CA LEU A 183 -23.99 -1.29 -9.66
C LEU A 183 -23.48 -0.97 -8.25
N ALA A 184 -22.51 -1.73 -7.74
CA ALA A 184 -21.88 -1.47 -6.44
C ALA A 184 -21.22 -0.09 -6.41
N SER A 185 -20.54 0.32 -7.50
CA SER A 185 -19.92 1.64 -7.62
C SER A 185 -20.95 2.78 -7.58
N ILE A 186 -22.13 2.57 -8.20
CA ILE A 186 -23.23 3.54 -8.19
C ILE A 186 -23.79 3.67 -6.76
N VAL A 187 -24.09 2.55 -6.10
CA VAL A 187 -24.59 2.53 -4.71
C VAL A 187 -23.62 3.23 -3.76
N GLU A 188 -22.32 2.96 -3.89
CA GLU A 188 -21.28 3.58 -3.07
C GLU A 188 -21.24 5.11 -3.23
N LYS A 189 -21.44 5.60 -4.44
CA LYS A 189 -21.44 7.03 -4.73
C LYS A 189 -22.74 7.73 -4.36
N GLU A 190 -23.85 7.01 -4.31
CA GLU A 190 -25.17 7.56 -3.99
C GLU A 190 -25.32 7.81 -2.47
N THR A 191 -24.73 6.96 -1.63
CA THR A 191 -24.74 7.17 -0.18
C THR A 191 -23.44 6.71 0.48
N GLY A 192 -22.83 7.60 1.26
CA GLY A 192 -21.72 7.26 2.16
C GLY A 192 -22.17 6.68 3.50
N ARG A 193 -23.49 6.52 3.72
CA ARG A 193 -24.08 6.00 4.96
C ARG A 193 -24.32 4.50 4.85
N SER A 194 -23.60 3.72 5.65
CA SER A 194 -23.64 2.25 5.57
C SER A 194 -25.03 1.66 5.85
N ASP A 195 -25.85 2.30 6.69
CA ASP A 195 -27.22 1.90 7.02
C ASP A 195 -28.23 2.11 5.88
N GLU A 196 -27.90 2.95 4.89
CA GLU A 196 -28.76 3.24 3.74
C GLU A 196 -28.40 2.41 2.51
N ARG A 197 -27.15 1.95 2.40
CA ARG A 197 -26.62 1.24 1.21
C ARG A 197 -27.53 0.11 0.74
N SER A 198 -28.05 -0.73 1.63
CA SER A 198 -28.95 -1.84 1.26
C SER A 198 -30.29 -1.36 0.68
N ARG A 199 -30.84 -0.24 1.18
CA ARG A 199 -32.09 0.33 0.67
C ARG A 199 -31.87 0.97 -0.70
N VAL A 200 -30.77 1.70 -0.86
CA VAL A 200 -30.36 2.30 -2.14
C VAL A 200 -30.14 1.22 -3.20
N ALA A 201 -29.40 0.16 -2.87
CA ALA A 201 -29.21 -0.99 -3.76
C ALA A 201 -30.56 -1.62 -4.19
N ALA A 202 -31.49 -1.80 -3.25
CA ALA A 202 -32.82 -2.32 -3.57
C ALA A 202 -33.60 -1.44 -4.54
N VAL A 203 -33.48 -0.10 -4.45
CA VAL A 203 -34.12 0.82 -5.41
C VAL A 203 -33.57 0.60 -6.83
N PHE A 204 -32.25 0.52 -6.99
CA PHE A 204 -31.65 0.32 -8.31
C PHE A 204 -31.96 -1.06 -8.89
N LEU A 205 -31.88 -2.13 -8.09
CA LEU A 205 -32.26 -3.48 -8.52
C LEU A 205 -33.73 -3.53 -8.99
N ASN A 206 -34.64 -2.88 -8.25
CA ASN A 206 -36.05 -2.80 -8.63
C ASN A 206 -36.27 -2.01 -9.94
N ARG A 207 -35.47 -0.97 -10.19
CA ARG A 207 -35.53 -0.22 -11.45
C ARG A 207 -35.03 -1.08 -12.62
N LEU A 208 -33.92 -1.80 -12.45
CA LEU A 208 -33.38 -2.72 -13.45
C LEU A 208 -34.40 -3.81 -13.82
N ALA A 209 -35.02 -4.45 -12.82
CA ALA A 209 -36.03 -5.48 -13.03
C ALA A 209 -37.26 -4.98 -13.82
N LYS A 210 -37.56 -3.68 -13.75
CA LYS A 210 -38.67 -3.03 -14.48
C LYS A 210 -38.24 -2.40 -15.80
N GLY A 211 -36.97 -2.51 -16.20
CA GLY A 211 -36.42 -1.84 -17.39
C GLY A 211 -36.49 -0.30 -17.31
N MET A 212 -36.48 0.24 -16.08
CA MET A 212 -36.47 1.68 -15.81
C MET A 212 -35.04 2.22 -15.86
N ARG A 213 -34.91 3.51 -16.17
CA ARG A 213 -33.63 4.23 -16.07
C ARG A 213 -33.19 4.35 -14.62
N LEU A 214 -31.88 4.24 -14.35
CA LEU A 214 -31.35 4.34 -12.99
C LEU A 214 -31.40 5.77 -12.45
N GLN A 215 -31.12 6.77 -13.29
CA GLN A 215 -31.15 8.19 -12.94
C GLN A 215 -30.29 8.51 -11.71
N SER A 216 -29.01 8.12 -11.75
CA SER A 216 -28.06 8.36 -10.67
C SER A 216 -27.06 9.46 -11.05
N ASP A 217 -26.98 10.52 -10.23
CA ASP A 217 -26.12 11.68 -10.43
C ASP A 217 -24.63 11.33 -10.55
N PRO A 218 -24.07 10.41 -9.72
CA PRO A 218 -22.71 9.88 -9.89
C PRO A 218 -22.35 9.46 -11.32
N THR A 219 -23.28 8.87 -12.05
CA THR A 219 -23.03 8.35 -13.40
C THR A 219 -22.88 9.47 -14.43
N ILE A 220 -23.61 10.58 -14.26
CA ILE A 220 -23.43 11.80 -15.05
C ILE A 220 -22.09 12.44 -14.74
N ILE A 221 -21.75 12.57 -13.45
CA ILE A 221 -20.47 13.12 -13.01
C ILE A 221 -19.32 12.34 -13.68
N TYR A 222 -19.36 11.01 -13.60
CA TYR A 222 -18.35 10.20 -14.25
C TYR A 222 -18.33 10.39 -15.78
N GLY A 223 -19.50 10.41 -16.43
CA GLY A 223 -19.59 10.62 -17.87
C GLY A 223 -19.08 12.00 -18.36
N LEU A 224 -19.12 13.03 -17.50
CA LEU A 224 -18.69 14.39 -17.86
C LEU A 224 -17.22 14.67 -17.56
N PHE A 225 -16.70 14.12 -16.48
CA PHE A 225 -15.36 14.45 -15.98
C PHE A 225 -14.38 13.27 -15.97
N GLY A 226 -14.87 12.06 -16.22
CA GLY A 226 -14.07 10.84 -16.19
C GLY A 226 -13.47 10.53 -14.82
N GLY A 227 -12.35 9.81 -14.83
CA GLY A 227 -11.62 9.35 -13.65
C GLY A 227 -11.19 10.48 -12.70
N LYS A 228 -10.89 11.67 -13.22
CA LYS A 228 -10.51 12.83 -12.38
C LYS A 228 -11.62 13.27 -11.43
N GLY A 229 -12.87 13.06 -11.82
CA GLY A 229 -14.04 13.48 -11.07
C GLY A 229 -14.38 14.97 -11.23
N LYS A 230 -15.53 15.36 -10.67
CA LYS A 230 -16.07 16.73 -10.73
C LYS A 230 -15.20 17.69 -9.89
N PRO A 231 -14.85 18.88 -10.41
CA PRO A 231 -14.28 19.97 -9.61
C PRO A 231 -15.19 20.34 -8.43
N ALA A 232 -14.60 20.60 -7.26
CA ALA A 232 -15.36 20.87 -6.03
C ALA A 232 -16.24 22.12 -6.14
N ASP A 233 -15.80 23.11 -6.90
CA ASP A 233 -16.39 24.43 -7.11
C ASP A 233 -17.45 24.49 -8.21
N ARG A 234 -17.63 23.43 -9.00
CA ARG A 234 -18.61 23.38 -10.10
C ARG A 234 -19.93 22.69 -9.67
N PRO A 235 -21.09 23.38 -9.66
CA PRO A 235 -22.38 22.71 -9.47
C PRO A 235 -22.78 21.89 -10.72
N ILE A 236 -23.73 20.96 -10.55
CA ILE A 236 -24.35 20.24 -11.67
C ILE A 236 -25.48 21.10 -12.25
N TYR A 237 -25.44 21.32 -13.55
CA TYR A 237 -26.45 22.12 -14.26
C TYR A 237 -27.48 21.22 -14.95
N GLN A 238 -28.67 21.75 -15.26
CA GLN A 238 -29.67 21.01 -16.05
C GLN A 238 -29.10 20.53 -17.39
N SER A 239 -28.27 21.36 -18.05
CA SER A 239 -27.60 21.00 -19.30
C SER A 239 -26.64 19.82 -19.18
N ASP A 240 -26.14 19.53 -17.97
CA ASP A 240 -25.31 18.35 -17.71
C ASP A 240 -26.15 17.07 -17.71
N LEU A 241 -27.39 17.14 -17.20
CA LEU A 241 -28.34 16.02 -17.17
C LEU A 241 -28.77 15.62 -18.60
N ASP A 242 -28.84 16.59 -19.51
CA ASP A 242 -29.29 16.38 -20.89
C ASP A 242 -28.14 15.98 -21.83
N LYS A 243 -26.89 15.99 -21.36
CA LYS A 243 -25.73 15.68 -22.19
C LYS A 243 -25.61 14.18 -22.45
N GLN A 244 -25.57 13.80 -23.72
CA GLN A 244 -25.42 12.40 -24.11
C GLN A 244 -24.00 11.90 -23.82
N THR A 245 -23.91 10.94 -22.90
CA THR A 245 -22.71 10.15 -22.64
C THR A 245 -23.13 8.68 -22.45
N PRO A 246 -22.22 7.70 -22.69
CA PRO A 246 -22.52 6.30 -22.44
C PRO A 246 -22.88 5.99 -20.97
N TYR A 247 -22.46 6.85 -20.04
CA TYR A 247 -22.68 6.69 -18.60
C TYR A 247 -23.91 7.43 -18.09
N ASN A 248 -24.55 8.28 -18.89
CA ASN A 248 -25.66 9.11 -18.41
C ASN A 248 -26.95 8.28 -18.25
N THR A 249 -27.17 7.74 -17.05
CA THR A 249 -28.34 6.91 -16.70
C THR A 249 -29.66 7.67 -16.63
N TYR A 250 -29.69 8.98 -16.93
CA TYR A 250 -30.93 9.72 -17.19
C TYR A 250 -31.42 9.54 -18.63
N LEU A 251 -30.52 9.18 -19.55
CA LEU A 251 -30.79 9.02 -20.98
C LEU A 251 -30.75 7.55 -21.39
N VAL A 252 -29.73 6.81 -20.94
CA VAL A 252 -29.59 5.37 -21.21
C VAL A 252 -30.44 4.53 -20.25
N LYS A 253 -30.85 3.34 -20.69
CA LYS A 253 -31.56 2.34 -19.87
C LYS A 253 -30.62 1.19 -19.53
N GLY A 254 -30.77 0.65 -18.33
CA GLY A 254 -29.84 -0.35 -17.79
C GLY A 254 -28.52 0.31 -17.46
#